data_AF-A0A2J7RHX4-F1
#
_entry.id   AF-A0A2J7RHX4-F1
#
_cell.length_a   1.000
_cell.length_b   1.000
_cell.length_c   1.000
_cell.angle_alpha   90.00
_cell.angle_beta   90.00
_cell.angle_gamma   90.00
#
_symmetry.space_group_name_H-M   'P 1'
#
loop_
_entity.id
_entity.type
_entity.pdbx_description
1 polymer ?
#
loop_
_entity_poly.entity_id
_entity_poly.type
_entity_poly.pdbx_seq_one_letter_code
_entity_poly.pdbx_strand_id
1 'polypeptide(L)'
;MNTIYESGEWPKDFTEVTMIALKKKTKATKCSDHRTISLIAHTAKIIAKILKRRIERKIKDVLGEDQFGFRRGKGTRDAIGMLRIIAERTLEIDEELCVCFIDWQKAFDRVNWTKLMQILKETGIDWHERRLISKLYMDQKVRVRLDRGETGSVQIGRGVRQGCCLSPILFNLYSECLTKEALDGLGDFKVGGQIIQTVKYADDLVLMAKEETVLQGMIDRLIEIGRCYGMEMNVEKTKVMKISRQPTPVTIKIDQKQVENVKCFKYLGSLLTDDGRCMCEIKSRIAMAKAAFSKKKNLFTSKLDLNLRKKLVKCYIWSIALYGAETWTLRAVDQKHLESFEMWCWRRME
;
A
#
# COMPACT_ATOMS: atom_id res chain seq x y z
N MET A 1 28.76 -1.82 -18.55
CA MET A 1 28.26 -1.66 -17.16
C MET A 1 29.27 -0.91 -16.30
N ASN A 2 30.55 -1.30 -16.30
CA ASN A 2 31.60 -0.58 -15.56
C ASN A 2 31.72 0.89 -15.99
N THR A 3 31.69 1.17 -17.30
CA THR A 3 31.68 2.55 -17.83
C THR A 3 30.54 3.38 -17.26
N ILE A 4 29.32 2.83 -17.18
CA ILE A 4 28.16 3.52 -16.58
C ILE A 4 28.42 3.81 -15.11
N TYR A 5 29.00 2.84 -14.39
CA TYR A 5 29.29 2.99 -12.96
C TYR A 5 30.35 4.06 -12.68
N GLU A 6 31.42 4.07 -13.46
CA GLU A 6 32.55 4.99 -13.36
C GLU A 6 32.19 6.40 -13.82
N SER A 7 31.49 6.54 -14.96
CA SER A 7 31.09 7.85 -15.49
C SER A 7 29.86 8.42 -14.77
N GLY A 8 28.94 7.56 -14.32
CA GLY A 8 27.62 7.94 -13.82
C GLY A 8 26.60 8.22 -14.93
N GLU A 9 26.99 8.10 -16.20
CA GLU A 9 26.17 8.44 -17.35
C GLU A 9 25.40 7.21 -17.87
N TRP A 10 24.10 7.38 -18.04
CA TRP A 10 23.22 6.35 -18.57
C TRP A 10 23.13 6.47 -20.10
N PRO A 11 23.13 5.35 -20.84
CA PRO A 11 22.74 5.35 -22.24
C PRO A 11 21.35 5.99 -22.43
N LYS A 12 21.17 6.76 -23.51
CA LYS A 12 19.93 7.53 -23.76
C LYS A 12 18.68 6.65 -23.75
N ASP A 13 18.78 5.47 -24.34
CA ASP A 13 17.73 4.46 -24.40
C ASP A 13 17.36 3.88 -23.02
N PHE A 14 18.23 4.00 -22.00
CA PHE A 14 17.96 3.53 -20.64
C PHE A 14 17.21 4.60 -19.81
N THR A 15 17.37 5.87 -20.17
CA THR A 15 16.67 7.00 -19.56
C THR A 15 15.33 7.30 -20.22
N GLU A 16 15.11 6.82 -21.44
CA GLU A 16 13.81 6.88 -22.10
C GLU A 16 12.82 5.87 -21.52
N VAL A 17 11.59 6.33 -21.30
CA VAL A 17 10.54 5.56 -20.65
C VAL A 17 9.26 5.66 -21.45
N THR A 18 8.68 4.50 -21.78
CA THR A 18 7.34 4.45 -22.36
C THR A 18 6.32 4.26 -21.24
N MET A 19 5.45 5.24 -21.03
CA MET A 19 4.39 5.19 -20.05
C MET A 19 3.12 4.61 -20.67
N ILE A 20 2.58 3.56 -20.08
CA ILE A 20 1.28 2.97 -20.44
C ILE A 20 0.24 3.28 -19.37
N ALA A 21 -1.02 3.46 -19.77
CA ALA A 21 -2.13 3.73 -18.87
C ALA A 21 -3.01 2.49 -18.71
N LEU A 22 -3.01 1.88 -17.51
CA LEU A 22 -3.90 0.76 -17.19
C LEU A 22 -5.18 1.28 -16.53
N LYS A 23 -6.34 0.80 -16.97
CA LYS A 23 -7.63 1.17 -16.37
C LYS A 23 -7.76 0.58 -14.96
N LYS A 24 -8.02 1.42 -13.95
CA LYS A 24 -8.32 0.96 -12.58
C LYS A 24 -9.75 0.43 -12.45
N LYS A 25 -10.66 0.88 -13.32
CA LYS A 25 -12.08 0.51 -13.33
C LYS A 25 -12.58 0.35 -14.76
N THR A 26 -13.64 -0.45 -14.95
CA THR A 26 -14.15 -0.82 -16.29
C THR A 26 -14.56 0.39 -17.14
N LYS A 27 -15.16 1.41 -16.51
CA LYS A 27 -15.60 2.67 -17.15
C LYS A 27 -14.66 3.83 -16.76
N ALA A 28 -13.37 3.69 -17.05
CA ALA A 28 -12.38 4.74 -16.79
C ALA A 28 -12.47 5.85 -17.85
N THR A 29 -12.72 7.09 -17.43
CA THR A 29 -12.82 8.26 -18.33
C THR A 29 -11.87 9.38 -17.92
N LYS A 30 -11.55 9.50 -16.63
CA LYS A 30 -10.62 10.53 -16.11
C LYS A 30 -9.18 9.99 -16.05
N CYS A 31 -8.18 10.87 -16.10
CA CYS A 31 -6.78 10.48 -15.92
C CYS A 31 -6.52 9.79 -14.56
N SER A 32 -7.21 10.23 -13.50
CA SER A 32 -7.14 9.62 -12.16
C SER A 32 -7.59 8.16 -12.11
N ASP A 33 -8.44 7.76 -13.06
CA ASP A 33 -8.96 6.39 -13.19
C ASP A 33 -7.96 5.43 -13.85
N HIS A 34 -6.81 5.95 -14.27
CA HIS A 34 -5.74 5.17 -14.86
C HIS A 34 -4.56 5.06 -13.88
N ARG A 35 -3.87 3.92 -13.93
CA ARG A 35 -2.58 3.70 -13.28
C ARG A 35 -1.51 3.72 -14.37
N THR A 36 -0.59 4.65 -14.27
CA THR A 36 0.53 4.80 -15.20
C THR A 36 1.64 3.82 -14.83
N ILE A 37 2.13 3.05 -15.80
CA ILE A 37 3.29 2.17 -15.62
C ILE A 37 4.39 2.61 -16.57
N SER A 38 5.58 2.80 -16.01
CA SER A 38 6.82 3.09 -16.72
C SER A 38 7.44 1.80 -17.24
N LEU A 39 7.39 1.61 -18.56
CA LEU A 39 8.16 0.59 -19.25
C LEU A 39 9.57 1.13 -19.49
N ILE A 40 10.54 0.51 -18.82
CA ILE A 40 11.97 0.83 -18.93
C ILE A 40 12.70 -0.30 -19.65
N ALA A 41 13.81 0.03 -20.31
CA ALA A 41 14.67 -0.93 -21.00
C ALA A 41 15.07 -2.11 -20.10
N HIS A 42 15.14 -3.32 -20.66
CA HIS A 42 15.50 -4.53 -19.90
C HIS A 42 16.88 -4.42 -19.25
N THR A 43 17.85 -3.88 -19.98
CA THR A 43 19.21 -3.58 -19.51
C THR A 43 19.20 -2.60 -18.34
N ALA A 44 18.39 -1.54 -18.40
CA ALA A 44 18.22 -0.60 -17.30
C ALA A 44 17.64 -1.27 -16.04
N LYS A 45 16.71 -2.23 -16.18
CA LYS A 45 16.18 -3.03 -15.06
C LYS A 45 17.26 -3.84 -14.36
N ILE A 46 18.22 -4.37 -15.12
CA ILE A 46 19.34 -5.15 -14.56
C ILE A 46 20.21 -4.24 -13.67
N ILE A 47 20.60 -3.07 -14.18
CA ILE A 47 21.40 -2.10 -13.40
C ILE A 47 20.62 -1.62 -12.18
N ALA A 48 19.34 -1.27 -12.34
CA ALA A 48 18.47 -0.87 -11.23
C ALA A 48 18.35 -1.97 -10.15
N LYS A 49 18.33 -3.25 -10.54
CA LYS A 49 18.32 -4.39 -9.61
C LYS A 49 19.66 -4.53 -8.86
N ILE A 50 20.78 -4.25 -9.51
CA ILE A 50 22.11 -4.23 -8.87
C ILE A 50 22.18 -3.07 -7.86
N LEU A 51 21.78 -1.86 -8.27
CA LEU A 51 21.72 -0.69 -7.39
C LEU A 51 20.84 -0.97 -6.17
N LYS A 52 19.65 -1.54 -6.37
CA LYS A 52 18.75 -1.95 -5.29
C LYS A 52 19.49 -2.84 -4.28
N ARG A 53 20.13 -3.92 -4.74
CA ARG A 53 20.84 -4.86 -3.86
C ARG A 53 21.96 -4.20 -3.04
N ARG A 54 22.65 -3.21 -3.61
CA ARG A 54 23.74 -2.50 -2.94
C ARG A 54 23.24 -1.57 -1.83
N ILE A 55 22.14 -0.87 -2.06
CA ILE A 55 21.59 0.09 -1.08
C ILE A 55 20.64 -0.58 -0.07
N GLU A 56 20.11 -1.77 -0.38
CA GLU A 56 19.06 -2.42 0.39
C GLU A 56 19.42 -2.67 1.85
N ARG A 57 20.69 -2.99 2.16
CA ARG A 57 21.14 -3.17 3.54
C ARG A 57 21.04 -1.88 4.33
N LYS A 58 21.67 -0.81 3.85
CA LYS A 58 21.68 0.51 4.50
C LYS A 58 20.27 1.07 4.70
N ILE A 59 19.40 0.89 3.70
CA ILE A 59 18.00 1.32 3.82
C ILE A 59 17.27 0.48 4.88
N LYS A 60 17.47 -0.83 4.90
CA LYS A 60 16.81 -1.72 5.87
C LYS A 60 17.13 -1.33 7.31
N ASP A 61 18.34 -0.86 7.58
CA ASP A 61 18.78 -0.42 8.92
C ASP A 61 18.06 0.87 9.38
N VAL A 62 17.50 1.64 8.44
CA VAL A 62 16.73 2.86 8.73
C VAL A 62 15.22 2.62 8.81
N LEU A 63 14.70 1.59 8.13
CA LEU A 63 13.27 1.30 8.10
C LEU A 63 12.76 0.78 9.45
N GLY A 64 11.75 1.46 10.01
CA GLY A 64 11.02 1.03 11.19
C GLY A 64 10.34 -0.34 11.01
N GLU A 65 10.08 -1.01 12.12
CA GLU A 65 9.44 -2.34 12.12
C GLU A 65 7.96 -2.30 11.72
N ASP A 66 7.34 -1.12 11.79
CA ASP A 66 5.97 -0.80 11.42
C ASP A 66 5.76 -0.57 9.92
N GLN A 67 6.83 -0.56 9.12
CA GLN A 67 6.74 -0.61 7.65
C GLN A 67 6.70 -2.06 7.16
N PHE A 68 5.62 -2.44 6.49
CA PHE A 68 5.40 -3.78 5.94
C PHE A 68 5.50 -3.84 4.41
N GLY A 69 5.24 -2.73 3.73
CA GLY A 69 5.21 -2.66 2.27
C GLY A 69 6.59 -2.91 1.66
N PHE A 70 6.64 -3.67 0.57
CA PHE A 70 7.86 -3.96 -0.21
C PHE A 70 9.07 -4.49 0.58
N ARG A 71 8.86 -5.04 1.78
CA ARG A 71 9.92 -5.66 2.59
C ARG A 71 9.91 -7.16 2.41
N ARG A 72 11.11 -7.75 2.41
CA ARG A 72 11.26 -9.21 2.33
C ARG A 72 10.73 -9.83 3.63
N GLY A 73 9.85 -10.84 3.48
CA GLY A 73 9.27 -11.55 4.62
C GLY A 73 8.14 -10.83 5.34
N LYS A 74 7.70 -9.67 4.83
CA LYS A 74 6.50 -8.95 5.29
C LYS A 74 5.50 -8.88 4.15
N GLY A 75 4.23 -9.10 4.45
CA GLY A 75 3.11 -9.08 3.52
C GLY A 75 1.94 -8.25 4.03
N THR A 76 0.91 -8.13 3.20
CA THR A 76 -0.33 -7.41 3.57
C THR A 76 -0.99 -7.99 4.81
N ARG A 77 -0.89 -9.32 4.96
CA ARG A 77 -1.46 -10.10 6.05
C ARG A 77 -0.89 -9.72 7.42
N ASP A 78 0.41 -9.40 7.47
CA ASP A 78 1.07 -9.00 8.71
C ASP A 78 0.54 -7.64 9.19
N ALA A 79 0.41 -6.67 8.27
CA ALA A 79 -0.15 -5.35 8.58
C ALA A 79 -1.64 -5.41 8.97
N ILE A 80 -2.43 -6.24 8.26
CA ILE A 80 -3.84 -6.49 8.62
C ILE A 80 -3.92 -7.14 10.00
N GLY A 81 -3.12 -8.17 10.25
CA GLY A 81 -3.07 -8.88 11.52
C GLY A 81 -2.69 -7.97 12.67
N MET A 82 -1.68 -7.11 12.49
CA MET A 82 -1.27 -6.13 13.50
C MET A 82 -2.43 -5.20 13.89
N LEU A 83 -3.16 -4.64 12.92
CA LEU A 83 -4.31 -3.77 13.23
C LEU A 83 -5.45 -4.52 13.90
N ARG A 84 -5.71 -5.78 13.52
CA ARG A 84 -6.74 -6.60 14.18
C ARG A 84 -6.38 -6.92 15.62
N ILE A 85 -5.13 -7.32 15.88
CA ILE A 85 -4.64 -7.59 17.24
C ILE A 85 -4.73 -6.33 18.10
N ILE A 86 -4.34 -5.16 17.56
CA ILE A 86 -4.47 -3.87 18.25
C ILE A 86 -5.93 -3.56 18.57
N ALA A 87 -6.84 -3.75 17.60
CA ALA A 87 -8.27 -3.52 17.80
C ALA A 87 -8.86 -4.43 18.88
N GLU A 88 -8.58 -5.73 18.79
CA GLU A 88 -9.05 -6.74 19.75
C GLU A 88 -8.53 -6.45 21.15
N ARG A 89 -7.23 -6.15 21.29
CA ARG A 89 -6.65 -5.83 22.60
C ARG A 89 -7.24 -4.57 23.20
N THR A 90 -7.45 -3.53 22.40
CA THR A 90 -8.10 -2.29 22.83
C THR A 90 -9.50 -2.58 23.42
N LEU A 91 -10.29 -3.40 22.74
CA LEU A 91 -11.65 -3.78 23.17
C LEU A 91 -11.66 -4.71 24.40
N GLU A 92 -10.67 -5.58 24.52
CA GLU A 92 -10.53 -6.52 25.65
C GLU A 92 -10.25 -5.77 26.96
N ILE A 93 -9.35 -4.79 26.93
CA ILE A 93 -8.98 -3.99 28.10
C ILE A 93 -9.91 -2.77 28.33
N ASP A 94 -10.97 -2.64 27.54
CA ASP A 94 -11.97 -1.57 27.62
C ASP A 94 -11.39 -0.15 27.47
N GLU A 95 -10.43 -0.02 26.56
CA GLU A 95 -9.81 1.27 26.20
C GLU A 95 -10.38 1.79 24.88
N GLU A 96 -10.04 3.04 24.56
CA GLU A 96 -10.42 3.68 23.31
C GLU A 96 -9.20 3.90 22.42
N LEU A 97 -9.37 3.72 21.10
CA LEU A 97 -8.34 3.97 20.11
C LEU A 97 -8.92 4.69 18.90
N CYS A 98 -8.36 5.85 18.58
CA CYS A 98 -8.64 6.57 17.36
C CYS A 98 -7.67 6.10 16.27
N VAL A 99 -8.20 5.70 15.12
CA VAL A 99 -7.43 5.19 13.98
C VAL A 99 -7.74 6.05 12.75
N CYS A 100 -6.71 6.62 12.14
CA CYS A 100 -6.82 7.41 10.91
C CYS A 100 -6.14 6.68 9.75
N PHE A 101 -6.91 6.33 8.73
CA PHE A 101 -6.42 5.71 7.49
C PHE A 101 -6.12 6.81 6.47
N ILE A 102 -4.84 7.13 6.30
CA ILE A 102 -4.37 8.23 5.44
C ILE A 102 -4.12 7.72 4.02
N ASP A 103 -4.70 8.42 3.03
CA ASP A 103 -4.41 8.23 1.60
C ASP A 103 -3.62 9.42 1.06
N TRP A 104 -2.40 9.16 0.57
CA TRP A 104 -1.60 10.18 -0.12
C TRP A 104 -2.04 10.32 -1.57
N GLN A 105 -2.24 11.56 -2.03
CA GLN A 105 -2.59 11.82 -3.42
C GLN A 105 -1.43 11.46 -4.36
N LYS A 106 -1.57 10.39 -5.14
CA LYS A 106 -0.55 9.97 -6.13
C LYS A 106 0.87 9.90 -5.51
N ALA A 107 0.98 9.23 -4.37
CA ALA A 107 2.19 9.19 -3.54
C ALA A 107 3.51 9.00 -4.33
N PHE A 108 3.54 8.00 -5.21
CA PHE A 108 4.70 7.69 -6.04
C PHE A 108 5.06 8.84 -7.00
N ASP A 109 4.07 9.53 -7.56
CA ASP A 109 4.27 10.59 -8.55
C ASP A 109 4.63 11.95 -7.90
N ARG A 110 4.55 12.04 -6.57
CA ARG A 110 4.79 13.28 -5.80
C ARG A 110 6.17 13.40 -5.17
N VAL A 111 6.92 12.30 -5.06
CA VAL A 111 8.25 12.28 -4.42
C VAL A 111 9.14 13.41 -4.95
N ASN A 112 9.59 14.28 -4.06
CA ASN A 112 10.49 15.37 -4.40
C ASN A 112 11.93 14.84 -4.55
N TRP A 113 12.53 15.03 -5.72
CA TRP A 113 13.87 14.51 -6.01
C TRP A 113 14.97 15.15 -5.19
N THR A 114 14.91 16.45 -4.93
CA THR A 114 15.90 17.16 -4.11
C THR A 114 15.91 16.59 -2.69
N LYS A 115 14.73 16.47 -2.07
CA LYS A 115 14.59 15.87 -0.74
C LYS A 115 14.98 14.39 -0.75
N LEU A 116 14.62 13.63 -1.78
CA LEU A 116 15.06 12.24 -1.92
C LEU A 116 16.59 12.12 -1.97
N MET A 117 17.28 12.94 -2.76
CA MET A 117 18.75 12.91 -2.84
C MET A 117 19.41 13.31 -1.52
N GLN A 118 18.82 14.27 -0.79
CA GLN A 118 19.24 14.62 0.57
C GLN A 118 19.12 13.42 1.52
N ILE A 119 17.96 12.75 1.53
CA ILE A 119 17.72 11.58 2.37
C ILE A 119 18.72 10.45 2.04
N LEU A 120 18.99 10.19 0.76
CA LEU A 120 19.98 9.18 0.37
C LEU A 120 21.39 9.53 0.91
N LYS A 121 21.76 10.81 0.92
CA LYS A 121 23.04 11.29 1.47
C LYS A 121 23.10 11.09 2.99
N GLU A 122 22.04 11.48 3.70
CA GLU A 122 21.93 11.36 5.17
C GLU A 122 21.89 9.90 5.63
N THR A 123 21.31 9.00 4.83
CA THR A 123 21.31 7.54 5.04
C THR A 123 22.72 6.93 4.83
N GLY A 124 23.70 7.72 4.38
CA GLY A 124 25.06 7.25 4.13
C GLY A 124 25.19 6.37 2.89
N ILE A 125 24.30 6.50 1.90
CA ILE A 125 24.45 5.80 0.63
C ILE A 125 25.63 6.41 -0.14
N ASP A 126 26.44 5.52 -0.72
CA ASP A 126 27.67 5.92 -1.39
C ASP A 126 27.39 6.87 -2.58
N TRP A 127 28.35 7.76 -2.83
CA TRP A 127 28.25 8.76 -3.88
C TRP A 127 27.99 8.16 -5.26
N HIS A 128 28.64 7.04 -5.61
CA HIS A 128 28.49 6.40 -6.91
C HIS A 128 27.06 5.92 -7.14
N GLU A 129 26.47 5.25 -6.14
CA GLU A 129 25.06 4.83 -6.16
C GLU A 129 24.13 6.04 -6.23
N ARG A 130 24.34 7.07 -5.39
CA ARG A 130 23.50 8.29 -5.41
C ARG A 130 23.54 8.99 -6.76
N ARG A 131 24.72 9.12 -7.37
CA ARG A 131 24.89 9.74 -8.69
C ARG A 131 24.10 8.98 -9.76
N LEU A 132 24.21 7.65 -9.78
CA LEU A 132 23.48 6.82 -10.73
C LEU A 132 21.96 6.91 -10.55
N ILE A 133 21.50 6.92 -9.30
CA ILE A 133 20.08 7.07 -8.99
C ILE A 133 19.61 8.46 -9.44
N SER A 134 20.33 9.52 -9.09
CA SER A 134 20.02 10.90 -9.47
C SER A 134 19.85 11.02 -11.00
N LYS A 135 20.84 10.56 -11.76
CA LYS A 135 20.82 10.59 -13.23
C LYS A 135 19.69 9.75 -13.81
N LEU A 136 19.42 8.58 -13.24
CA LEU A 136 18.30 7.74 -13.66
C LEU A 136 16.97 8.49 -13.52
N TYR A 137 16.73 9.21 -12.42
CA TYR A 137 15.44 9.89 -12.24
C TYR A 137 15.38 11.26 -12.95
N MET A 138 16.43 12.07 -12.87
CA MET A 138 16.42 13.46 -13.36
C MET A 138 16.56 13.59 -14.88
N ASP A 139 17.29 12.69 -15.54
CA ASP A 139 17.46 12.70 -17.00
C ASP A 139 16.33 11.94 -17.72
N GLN A 140 15.28 11.56 -16.99
CA GLN A 140 14.19 10.76 -17.53
C GLN A 140 13.37 11.54 -18.56
N LYS A 141 13.20 10.90 -19.71
CA LYS A 141 12.30 11.35 -20.78
C LYS A 141 11.17 10.35 -20.96
N VAL A 142 9.94 10.81 -20.85
CA VAL A 142 8.73 9.98 -20.90
C VAL A 142 7.97 10.21 -22.19
N ARG A 143 7.60 9.12 -22.87
CA ARG A 143 6.61 9.11 -23.95
C ARG A 143 5.38 8.36 -23.46
N VAL A 144 4.18 8.87 -23.69
CA VAL A 144 2.94 8.18 -23.31
C VAL A 144 2.46 7.37 -24.51
N ARG A 145 2.26 6.06 -24.32
CA ARG A 145 1.68 5.19 -25.33
C ARG A 145 0.18 5.08 -25.13
N LEU A 146 -0.57 5.48 -26.14
CA LEU A 146 -2.03 5.39 -26.25
C LEU A 146 -2.39 4.41 -27.36
N ASP A 147 -3.66 3.99 -27.43
CA ASP A 147 -4.13 3.07 -28.47
C ASP A 147 -3.94 3.62 -29.90
N ARG A 148 -3.84 4.95 -30.04
CA ARG A 148 -3.67 5.67 -31.31
C ARG A 148 -2.21 5.99 -31.67
N GLY A 149 -1.25 5.58 -30.84
CA GLY A 149 0.18 5.86 -31.03
C GLY A 149 0.88 6.41 -29.78
N GLU A 150 2.13 6.84 -29.95
CA GLU A 150 2.94 7.44 -28.88
C GLU A 150 2.94 8.97 -28.96
N THR A 151 2.94 9.63 -27.80
CA THR A 151 3.12 11.09 -27.71
C THR A 151 4.57 11.49 -27.95
N GLY A 152 4.78 12.81 -28.12
CA GLY A 152 6.12 13.41 -27.98
C GLY A 152 6.76 13.12 -26.61
N SER A 153 8.07 13.28 -26.56
CA SER A 153 8.86 13.08 -25.34
C SER A 153 8.71 14.28 -24.40
N VAL A 154 8.42 14.01 -23.12
CA VAL A 154 8.25 15.01 -22.06
C VAL A 154 9.21 14.69 -20.93
N GLN A 155 9.85 15.72 -20.39
CA GLN A 155 10.68 15.58 -19.19
C GLN A 155 9.80 15.64 -17.94
N ILE A 156 10.00 14.71 -17.01
CA ILE A 156 9.34 14.73 -15.71
C ILE A 156 10.19 15.51 -14.69
N GLY A 157 9.55 16.07 -13.65
CA GLY A 157 10.24 16.87 -12.63
C GLY A 157 10.15 16.32 -11.21
N ARG A 158 9.43 15.21 -11.00
CA ARG A 158 9.24 14.58 -9.68
C ARG A 158 8.74 13.14 -9.81
N GLY A 159 8.73 12.44 -8.69
CA GLY A 159 8.14 11.13 -8.54
C GLY A 159 9.12 9.98 -8.79
N VAL A 160 8.71 8.79 -8.40
CA VAL A 160 9.41 7.54 -8.67
C VAL A 160 8.70 6.73 -9.76
N ARG A 161 9.48 6.03 -10.60
CA ARG A 161 9.03 5.26 -11.76
C ARG A 161 8.18 4.07 -11.33
N GLN A 162 6.87 4.08 -11.56
CA GLN A 162 6.01 2.93 -11.29
C GLN A 162 6.37 1.78 -12.25
N GLY A 163 6.83 0.65 -11.72
CA GLY A 163 7.31 -0.50 -12.52
C GLY A 163 8.84 -0.65 -12.57
N CYS A 164 9.61 0.33 -12.07
CA CYS A 164 11.03 0.16 -11.80
C CYS A 164 11.23 -0.64 -10.49
N CYS A 165 12.17 -1.59 -10.48
CA CYS A 165 12.45 -2.41 -9.29
C CYS A 165 13.10 -1.63 -8.13
N LEU A 166 13.67 -0.46 -8.42
CA LEU A 166 14.31 0.42 -7.44
C LEU A 166 13.31 1.38 -6.77
N SER A 167 12.27 1.80 -7.48
CA SER A 167 11.30 2.78 -6.95
C SER A 167 10.66 2.39 -5.61
N PRO A 168 10.26 1.12 -5.36
CA PRO A 168 9.63 0.75 -4.10
C PRO A 168 10.53 0.96 -2.87
N ILE A 169 11.83 0.63 -2.97
CA ILE A 169 12.75 0.77 -1.83
C ILE A 169 13.06 2.25 -1.55
N LEU A 170 13.17 3.06 -2.61
CA LEU A 170 13.36 4.51 -2.49
C LEU A 170 12.12 5.17 -1.88
N PHE A 171 10.92 4.77 -2.30
CA PHE A 171 9.68 5.27 -1.74
C PHE A 171 9.53 4.91 -0.26
N ASN A 172 9.86 3.68 0.12
CA ASN A 172 9.83 3.28 1.53
C ASN A 172 10.77 4.13 2.39
N LEU A 173 12.01 4.33 1.95
CA LEU A 173 12.96 5.20 2.66
C LEU A 173 12.42 6.63 2.78
N TYR A 174 11.87 7.16 1.68
CA TYR A 174 11.28 8.50 1.65
C TYR A 174 10.12 8.67 2.65
N SER A 175 9.18 7.71 2.63
CA SER A 175 8.02 7.66 3.53
C SER A 175 8.46 7.48 4.99
N GLU A 176 9.49 6.68 5.23
CA GLU A 176 10.07 6.46 6.55
C GLU A 176 10.63 7.76 7.14
N CYS A 177 11.48 8.45 6.40
CA CYS A 177 12.06 9.71 6.86
C CYS A 177 10.98 10.78 7.08
N LEU A 178 9.97 10.84 6.21
CA LEU A 178 8.83 11.74 6.36
C LEU A 178 8.08 11.46 7.67
N THR A 179 7.68 10.21 7.89
CA THR A 179 6.91 9.83 9.09
C THR A 179 7.73 9.97 10.36
N LYS A 180 9.03 9.64 10.33
CA LYS A 180 9.92 9.85 11.46
C LYS A 180 10.08 11.33 11.80
N GLU A 181 10.34 12.19 10.81
CA GLU A 181 10.47 13.65 11.02
C GLU A 181 9.17 14.28 11.53
N ALA A 182 8.01 13.79 11.07
CA ALA A 182 6.71 14.31 11.46
C ALA A 182 6.25 13.87 12.86
N LEU A 183 6.59 12.64 13.26
CA LEU A 183 5.99 11.99 14.42
C LEU A 183 6.99 11.69 15.55
N ASP A 184 8.23 12.17 15.44
CA ASP A 184 9.22 11.97 16.51
C ASP A 184 8.74 12.57 17.83
N GLY A 185 8.79 11.78 18.90
CA GLY A 185 8.31 12.17 20.23
C GLY A 185 6.79 12.30 20.39
N LEU A 186 5.99 11.95 19.38
CA LEU A 186 4.53 11.96 19.45
C LEU A 186 3.95 10.56 19.70
N GLY A 187 2.67 10.53 20.07
CA GLY A 187 1.90 9.30 20.30
C GLY A 187 1.73 8.96 21.78
N ASP A 188 0.59 8.36 22.08
CA ASP A 188 0.12 8.02 23.43
C ASP A 188 -0.32 6.55 23.55
N PHE A 189 -0.49 5.86 22.41
CA PHE A 189 -0.84 4.45 22.37
C PHE A 189 0.39 3.56 22.58
N LYS A 190 0.38 2.78 23.66
CA LYS A 190 1.51 1.91 24.05
C LYS A 190 1.11 0.43 24.07
N VAL A 191 1.98 -0.41 23.53
CA VAL A 191 1.87 -1.88 23.61
C VAL A 191 3.21 -2.42 24.10
N GLY A 192 3.22 -3.16 25.22
CA GLY A 192 4.45 -3.71 25.79
C GLY A 192 5.49 -2.64 26.16
N GLY A 193 5.05 -1.44 26.56
CA GLY A 193 5.92 -0.32 26.91
C GLY A 193 6.47 0.50 25.73
N GLN A 194 6.20 0.08 24.48
CA GLN A 194 6.60 0.81 23.28
C GLN A 194 5.41 1.58 22.69
N ILE A 195 5.65 2.82 22.24
CA ILE A 195 4.63 3.61 21.55
C ILE A 195 4.45 3.05 20.13
N ILE A 196 3.20 2.73 19.77
CA ILE A 196 2.83 2.29 18.43
C ILE A 196 1.93 3.36 17.81
N GLN A 197 2.53 4.24 17.03
CA GLN A 197 1.84 5.36 16.40
C GLN A 197 1.38 5.07 14.97
N THR A 198 2.01 4.09 14.31
CA THR A 198 1.87 3.90 12.86
C THR A 198 1.82 2.44 12.44
N VAL A 199 1.08 2.17 11.37
CA VAL A 199 1.20 0.96 10.55
C VAL A 199 1.29 1.40 9.10
N LYS A 200 2.38 1.06 8.42
CA LYS A 200 2.65 1.47 7.04
C LYS A 200 2.69 0.26 6.11
N TYR A 201 2.04 0.38 4.96
CA TYR A 201 2.22 -0.52 3.85
C TYR A 201 2.35 0.29 2.57
N ALA A 202 3.59 0.56 2.15
CA ALA A 202 3.85 1.43 1.01
C ALA A 202 3.21 2.82 1.21
N ASP A 203 2.26 3.20 0.36
CA ASP A 203 1.52 4.46 0.41
C ASP A 203 0.35 4.46 1.40
N ASP A 204 -0.10 3.30 1.86
CA ASP A 204 -1.13 3.18 2.89
C ASP A 204 -0.50 3.43 4.27
N LEU A 205 -0.85 4.55 4.91
CA LEU A 205 -0.41 4.92 6.25
C LEU A 205 -1.61 4.91 7.20
N VAL A 206 -1.47 4.22 8.33
CA VAL A 206 -2.43 4.25 9.43
C VAL A 206 -1.79 4.94 10.61
N LEU A 207 -2.42 6.00 11.13
CA LEU A 207 -2.06 6.65 12.38
C LEU A 207 -2.98 6.17 13.51
N MET A 208 -2.43 6.03 14.70
CA MET A 208 -3.16 5.57 15.87
C MET A 208 -2.79 6.42 17.10
N ALA A 209 -3.80 6.83 17.85
CA ALA A 209 -3.65 7.49 19.14
C ALA A 209 -4.86 7.20 20.03
N LYS A 210 -4.69 7.21 21.35
CA LYS A 210 -5.81 7.08 22.30
C LYS A 210 -6.67 8.34 22.26
N GLU A 211 -6.03 9.49 22.45
CA GLU A 211 -6.68 10.79 22.52
C GLU A 211 -6.87 11.40 21.12
N GLU A 212 -8.07 11.95 20.89
CA GLU A 212 -8.39 12.65 19.64
C GLU A 212 -7.47 13.84 19.38
N THR A 213 -7.11 14.58 20.44
CA THR A 213 -6.22 15.75 20.37
C THR A 213 -4.81 15.36 19.94
N VAL A 214 -4.32 14.21 20.41
CA VAL A 214 -3.01 13.66 20.01
C VAL A 214 -3.06 13.24 18.55
N LEU A 215 -4.12 12.55 18.12
CA LEU A 215 -4.29 12.17 16.71
C LEU A 215 -4.33 13.38 15.79
N GLN A 216 -5.07 14.43 16.15
CA GLN A 216 -5.14 15.67 15.39
C GLN A 216 -3.75 16.32 15.29
N GLY A 217 -3.01 16.44 16.40
CA GLY A 217 -1.66 17.00 16.40
C GLY A 217 -0.68 16.21 15.52
N MET A 218 -0.76 14.87 15.53
CA MET A 218 0.03 14.01 14.64
C MET A 218 -0.30 14.26 13.17
N ILE A 219 -1.58 14.40 12.83
CA ILE A 219 -2.04 14.69 11.46
C ILE A 219 -1.56 16.06 11.01
N ASP A 220 -1.67 17.09 11.86
CA ASP A 220 -1.23 18.45 11.55
C ASP A 220 0.28 18.51 11.24
N ARG A 221 1.10 17.85 12.08
CA ARG A 221 2.54 17.72 11.83
C ARG A 221 2.85 16.95 10.56
N LEU A 222 2.09 15.89 10.28
CA LEU A 222 2.25 15.11 9.06
C LEU A 222 1.86 15.90 7.80
N ILE A 223 0.88 16.80 7.88
CA ILE A 223 0.53 17.73 6.78
C ILE A 223 1.68 18.72 6.56
N GLU A 224 2.18 19.34 7.63
CA GLU A 224 3.25 20.33 7.57
C GLU A 224 4.53 19.76 6.95
N ILE A 225 5.04 18.66 7.52
CA ILE A 225 6.24 17.99 7.01
C ILE A 225 5.96 17.35 5.64
N GLY A 226 4.75 16.81 5.44
CA GLY A 226 4.31 16.29 4.15
C GLY A 226 4.48 17.31 3.02
N ARG A 227 4.11 18.58 3.24
CA ARG A 227 4.28 19.67 2.27
C ARG A 227 5.76 19.92 1.95
N CYS A 228 6.66 19.89 2.94
CA CYS A 228 8.11 19.97 2.73
C CYS A 228 8.64 18.81 1.86
N TYR A 229 8.03 17.64 1.99
CA TYR A 229 8.29 16.45 1.17
C TYR A 229 7.49 16.45 -0.15
N GLY A 230 6.75 17.51 -0.50
CA GLY A 230 5.93 17.55 -1.70
C GLY A 230 4.74 16.56 -1.72
N MET A 231 4.42 15.96 -0.58
CA MET A 231 3.32 15.03 -0.37
C MET A 231 2.05 15.79 0.02
N GLU A 232 0.89 15.28 -0.38
CA GLU A 232 -0.41 15.91 -0.10
C GLU A 232 -1.44 14.84 0.21
N MET A 233 -2.19 15.02 1.29
CA MET A 233 -3.20 14.07 1.72
C MET A 233 -4.47 14.20 0.88
N ASN A 234 -5.16 13.09 0.71
CA ASN A 234 -6.47 13.04 0.08
C ASN A 234 -7.55 13.00 1.16
N VAL A 235 -8.13 14.16 1.47
CA VAL A 235 -9.16 14.29 2.52
C VAL A 235 -10.37 13.40 2.26
N GLU A 236 -10.81 13.29 1.00
CA GLU A 236 -12.00 12.50 0.63
C GLU A 236 -11.79 10.99 0.81
N LYS A 237 -10.55 10.52 0.70
CA LYS A 237 -10.23 9.10 0.87
C LYS A 237 -9.69 8.77 2.25
N THR A 238 -9.18 9.77 2.97
CA THR A 238 -8.78 9.62 4.36
C THR A 238 -10.02 9.38 5.21
N LYS A 239 -9.96 8.41 6.11
CA LYS A 239 -11.08 8.03 6.99
C LYS A 239 -10.61 7.89 8.42
N VAL A 240 -11.47 8.21 9.37
CA VAL A 240 -11.23 8.00 10.79
C VAL A 240 -12.19 6.97 11.35
N MET A 241 -11.72 6.16 12.29
CA MET A 241 -12.50 5.14 12.99
C MET A 241 -12.13 5.19 14.47
N LYS A 242 -13.14 5.09 15.35
CA LYS A 242 -12.93 4.91 16.79
C LYS A 242 -13.20 3.46 17.16
N ILE A 243 -12.20 2.78 17.71
CA ILE A 243 -12.32 1.43 18.25
C ILE A 243 -12.56 1.55 19.75
N SER A 244 -13.73 1.12 20.21
CA SER A 244 -14.14 1.09 21.62
C SER A 244 -15.42 0.26 21.75
N ARG A 245 -15.85 -0.09 22.97
CA ARG A 245 -17.13 -0.80 23.18
C ARG A 245 -18.34 0.06 22.84
N GLN A 246 -18.22 1.38 22.95
CA GLN A 246 -19.28 2.35 22.67
C GLN A 246 -18.73 3.49 21.79
N PRO A 247 -18.49 3.24 20.50
CA PRO A 247 -17.80 4.20 19.64
C PRO A 247 -18.64 5.45 19.39
N THR A 248 -18.08 6.58 19.78
CA THR A 248 -18.56 7.92 19.42
C THR A 248 -17.77 8.48 18.24
N PRO A 249 -18.37 9.36 17.41
CA PRO A 249 -17.65 10.02 16.32
C PRO A 249 -16.48 10.87 16.83
N VAL A 250 -15.38 10.86 16.08
CA VAL A 250 -14.15 11.62 16.33
C VAL A 250 -14.16 12.89 15.46
N THR A 251 -13.74 14.03 15.99
CA THR A 251 -13.72 15.32 15.28
C THR A 251 -12.33 15.66 14.72
N ILE A 252 -11.84 14.83 13.81
CA ILE A 252 -10.59 15.08 13.06
C ILE A 252 -10.84 16.01 11.86
N LYS A 253 -9.95 16.99 11.68
CA LYS A 253 -9.97 17.93 10.55
C LYS A 253 -8.67 17.88 9.76
N ILE A 254 -8.77 17.95 8.43
CA ILE A 254 -7.65 18.13 7.51
C ILE A 254 -7.98 19.32 6.62
N ASP A 255 -7.11 20.33 6.58
CA ASP A 255 -7.35 21.59 5.86
C ASP A 255 -8.75 22.17 6.14
N GLN A 256 -9.12 22.22 7.43
CA GLN A 256 -10.42 22.68 7.95
C GLN A 256 -11.65 21.82 7.55
N LYS A 257 -11.47 20.76 6.77
CA LYS A 257 -12.53 19.83 6.40
C LYS A 257 -12.57 18.66 7.37
N GLN A 258 -13.77 18.31 7.83
CA GLN A 258 -13.95 17.16 8.69
C GLN A 258 -13.69 15.85 7.93
N VAL A 259 -12.90 14.98 8.53
CA VAL A 259 -12.63 13.63 8.00
C VAL A 259 -13.85 12.74 8.25
N GLU A 260 -14.22 11.95 7.25
CA GLU A 260 -15.36 11.04 7.37
C GLU A 260 -15.09 9.95 8.42
N ASN A 261 -16.02 9.82 9.36
CA ASN A 261 -16.04 8.76 10.36
C ASN A 261 -16.64 7.49 9.77
N VAL A 262 -15.95 6.36 9.92
CA VAL A 262 -16.41 5.07 9.40
C VAL A 262 -16.39 4.01 10.50
N LYS A 263 -17.40 3.13 10.48
CA LYS A 263 -17.44 1.92 11.32
C LYS A 263 -16.75 0.73 10.68
N CYS A 264 -16.54 0.79 9.36
CA CYS A 264 -15.94 -0.27 8.57
C CYS A 264 -15.08 0.34 7.46
N PHE A 265 -13.81 -0.10 7.37
CA PHE A 265 -12.86 0.41 6.38
C PHE A 265 -12.15 -0.74 5.66
N LYS A 266 -11.92 -0.59 4.36
CA LYS A 266 -11.20 -1.58 3.54
C LYS A 266 -9.71 -1.27 3.51
N TYR A 267 -8.95 -1.91 4.40
CA TYR A 267 -7.49 -1.78 4.49
C TYR A 267 -6.79 -2.98 3.82
N LEU A 268 -5.87 -2.73 2.88
CA LEU A 268 -5.09 -3.76 2.16
C LEU A 268 -5.95 -4.91 1.58
N GLY A 269 -7.16 -4.54 1.18
CA GLY A 269 -8.14 -5.44 0.61
C GLY A 269 -9.09 -6.09 1.61
N SER A 270 -8.84 -6.02 2.92
CA SER A 270 -9.65 -6.62 4.00
C SER A 270 -10.48 -5.57 4.76
N LEU A 271 -11.69 -5.93 5.18
CA LEU A 271 -12.55 -5.06 6.00
C LEU A 271 -12.14 -5.13 7.48
N LEU A 272 -11.81 -3.98 8.04
CA LEU A 272 -11.63 -3.74 9.47
C LEU A 272 -12.89 -3.05 10.01
N THR A 273 -13.32 -3.40 11.21
CA THR A 273 -14.50 -2.83 11.87
C THR A 273 -14.15 -2.28 13.25
N ASP A 274 -14.91 -1.29 13.70
CA ASP A 274 -14.79 -0.66 15.02
C ASP A 274 -15.03 -1.64 16.18
N ASP A 275 -15.85 -2.67 15.96
CA ASP A 275 -16.13 -3.75 16.91
C ASP A 275 -15.13 -4.92 16.88
N GLY A 276 -14.09 -4.84 16.03
CA GLY A 276 -13.06 -5.88 15.88
C GLY A 276 -13.53 -7.19 15.24
N ARG A 277 -14.81 -7.33 14.87
CA ARG A 277 -15.36 -8.60 14.39
C ARG A 277 -15.07 -8.87 12.92
N CYS A 278 -14.86 -10.14 12.58
CA CYS A 278 -14.52 -10.54 11.20
C CYS A 278 -15.74 -10.88 10.32
N MET A 279 -16.96 -10.89 10.86
CA MET A 279 -18.18 -11.30 10.13
C MET A 279 -18.40 -10.53 8.82
N CYS A 280 -18.23 -9.21 8.84
CA CYS A 280 -18.40 -8.35 7.66
C CYS A 280 -17.37 -8.70 6.56
N GLU A 281 -16.12 -8.93 6.96
CA GLU A 281 -15.06 -9.36 6.04
C GLU A 281 -15.38 -10.73 5.43
N ILE A 282 -15.75 -11.71 6.25
CA ILE A 282 -16.03 -13.07 5.79
C ILE A 282 -17.19 -13.08 4.80
N LYS A 283 -18.28 -12.35 5.09
CA LYS A 283 -19.40 -12.19 4.16
C LYS A 283 -18.99 -11.52 2.85
N SER A 284 -18.17 -10.47 2.92
CA SER A 284 -17.63 -9.77 1.75
C SER A 284 -16.76 -10.69 0.89
N ARG A 285 -15.89 -11.50 1.51
CA ARG A 285 -15.05 -12.50 0.84
C ARG A 285 -15.86 -13.58 0.14
N ILE A 286 -16.86 -14.13 0.82
CA ILE A 286 -17.79 -15.10 0.23
C ILE A 286 -18.52 -14.48 -0.97
N ALA A 287 -18.99 -13.23 -0.86
CA ALA A 287 -19.65 -12.54 -1.97
C ALA A 287 -18.71 -12.34 -3.17
N MET A 288 -17.47 -11.90 -2.94
CA MET A 288 -16.44 -11.76 -3.98
C MET A 288 -16.10 -13.11 -4.63
N ALA A 289 -15.96 -14.17 -3.83
CA ALA A 289 -15.67 -15.50 -4.32
C ALA A 289 -16.83 -16.09 -5.13
N LYS A 290 -18.08 -15.91 -4.70
CA LYS A 290 -19.29 -16.27 -5.47
C LYS A 290 -19.35 -15.51 -6.80
N ALA A 291 -19.07 -14.21 -6.79
CA ALA A 291 -19.03 -13.42 -8.03
C ALA A 291 -17.93 -13.89 -8.98
N ALA A 292 -16.74 -14.25 -8.45
CA ALA A 292 -15.66 -14.82 -9.23
C ALA A 292 -16.01 -16.20 -9.79
N PHE A 293 -16.72 -17.03 -9.02
CA PHE A 293 -17.24 -18.32 -9.45
C PHE A 293 -18.19 -18.14 -10.63
N SER A 294 -19.19 -17.27 -10.49
CA SER A 294 -20.17 -17.00 -11.54
C SER A 294 -19.54 -16.48 -12.84
N LYS A 295 -18.54 -15.60 -12.76
CA LYS A 295 -17.80 -15.10 -13.94
C LYS A 295 -17.04 -16.19 -14.70
N LYS A 296 -16.67 -17.28 -14.03
CA LYS A 296 -15.94 -18.40 -14.61
C LYS A 296 -16.76 -19.70 -14.56
N LYS A 297 -18.10 -19.59 -14.47
CA LYS A 297 -19.00 -20.74 -14.31
C LYS A 297 -18.71 -21.82 -15.36
N ASN A 298 -18.58 -21.41 -16.63
CA ASN A 298 -18.30 -22.31 -17.75
C ASN A 298 -17.05 -23.16 -17.55
N LEU A 299 -16.03 -22.66 -16.84
CA LEU A 299 -14.82 -23.42 -16.52
C LEU A 299 -15.10 -24.49 -15.46
N PHE A 300 -15.85 -24.13 -14.42
CA PHE A 300 -16.13 -24.99 -13.26
C PHE A 300 -17.26 -26.00 -13.48
N THR A 301 -18.10 -25.78 -14.49
CA THR A 301 -19.22 -26.66 -14.88
C THR A 301 -19.00 -27.29 -16.26
N SER A 302 -17.77 -27.26 -16.77
CA SER A 302 -17.41 -27.89 -18.04
C SER A 302 -17.30 -29.41 -17.91
N LYS A 303 -17.15 -30.08 -19.07
CA LYS A 303 -16.78 -31.51 -19.17
C LYS A 303 -15.34 -31.82 -18.73
N LEU A 304 -14.61 -30.85 -18.17
CA LEU A 304 -13.28 -31.10 -17.62
C LEU A 304 -13.35 -32.11 -16.49
N ASP A 305 -12.27 -32.87 -16.32
CA ASP A 305 -12.11 -33.80 -15.22
C ASP A 305 -12.46 -33.14 -13.87
N LEU A 306 -13.21 -33.86 -13.03
CA LEU A 306 -13.71 -33.32 -11.77
C LEU A 306 -12.56 -32.93 -10.82
N ASN A 307 -11.46 -33.67 -10.80
CA ASN A 307 -10.31 -33.34 -9.97
C ASN A 307 -9.62 -32.07 -10.47
N LEU A 308 -9.52 -31.89 -11.79
CA LEU A 308 -9.05 -30.64 -12.37
C LEU A 308 -9.96 -29.46 -11.99
N ARG A 309 -11.29 -29.62 -12.09
CA ARG A 309 -12.24 -28.55 -11.70
C ARG A 309 -12.13 -28.21 -10.21
N LYS A 310 -12.01 -29.20 -9.33
CA LYS A 310 -11.72 -29.01 -7.90
C LYS A 310 -10.43 -28.21 -7.67
N LYS A 311 -9.35 -28.54 -8.39
CA LYS A 311 -8.07 -27.78 -8.33
C LYS A 311 -8.27 -26.33 -8.79
N LEU A 312 -9.00 -26.10 -9.88
CA LEU A 312 -9.27 -24.76 -10.39
C LEU A 312 -10.09 -23.93 -9.39
N VAL A 313 -11.10 -24.51 -8.74
CA VAL A 313 -11.84 -23.81 -7.68
C VAL A 313 -10.91 -23.50 -6.50
N LYS A 314 -10.02 -24.41 -6.08
CA LYS A 314 -8.97 -24.15 -5.06
C LYS A 314 -8.06 -22.99 -5.46
N CYS A 315 -7.60 -22.94 -6.70
CA CYS A 315 -6.72 -21.88 -7.15
C CYS A 315 -7.41 -20.50 -7.29
N TYR A 316 -8.62 -20.46 -7.85
CA TYR A 316 -9.26 -19.18 -8.24
C TYR A 316 -10.29 -18.66 -7.25
N ILE A 317 -10.96 -19.54 -6.52
CA ILE A 317 -12.12 -19.20 -5.69
C ILE A 317 -11.73 -19.22 -4.22
N TRP A 318 -11.08 -20.28 -3.77
CA TRP A 318 -10.62 -20.37 -2.38
C TRP A 318 -9.54 -19.34 -2.05
N SER A 319 -8.66 -19.00 -2.99
CA SER A 319 -7.68 -17.91 -2.82
C SER A 319 -8.34 -16.54 -2.59
N ILE A 320 -9.52 -16.30 -3.18
CA ILE A 320 -10.29 -15.08 -2.95
C ILE A 320 -11.03 -15.15 -1.62
N ALA A 321 -11.68 -16.30 -1.35
CA ALA A 321 -12.47 -16.52 -0.15
C ALA A 321 -11.61 -16.46 1.12
N LEU A 322 -10.40 -17.01 1.09
CA LEU A 322 -9.50 -17.17 2.25
C LEU A 322 -8.39 -16.12 2.31
N TYR A 323 -8.45 -15.06 1.50
CA TYR A 323 -7.47 -13.98 1.61
C TYR A 323 -7.61 -13.29 2.98
N GLY A 324 -6.54 -13.33 3.78
CA GLY A 324 -6.51 -12.75 5.11
C GLY A 324 -7.07 -13.66 6.21
N ALA A 325 -7.42 -14.92 5.90
CA ALA A 325 -8.10 -15.81 6.84
C ALA A 325 -7.28 -16.11 8.11
N GLU A 326 -5.96 -16.15 8.00
CA GLU A 326 -5.03 -16.28 9.12
C GLU A 326 -5.12 -15.13 10.15
N THR A 327 -5.75 -14.01 9.79
CA THR A 327 -5.94 -12.86 10.68
C THR A 327 -7.34 -12.83 11.32
N TRP A 328 -8.21 -13.80 11.01
CA TRP A 328 -9.58 -13.77 11.50
C TRP A 328 -9.74 -14.41 12.86
N THR A 329 -10.45 -13.71 13.74
CA THR A 329 -11.01 -14.30 14.96
C THR A 329 -12.34 -14.96 14.62
N LEU A 330 -12.28 -16.27 14.35
CA LEU A 330 -13.40 -17.08 13.92
C LEU A 330 -14.33 -17.46 15.09
N ARG A 331 -15.62 -17.16 14.96
CA ARG A 331 -16.67 -17.71 15.84
C ARG A 331 -17.40 -18.85 15.14
N ALA A 332 -18.14 -19.65 15.90
CA ALA A 332 -18.93 -20.76 15.37
C ALA A 332 -19.89 -20.34 14.23
N VAL A 333 -20.49 -19.14 14.33
CA VAL A 333 -21.37 -18.62 13.26
C VAL A 333 -20.61 -18.26 11.98
N ASP A 334 -19.38 -17.78 12.11
CA ASP A 334 -18.51 -17.40 11.00
C ASP A 334 -18.06 -18.67 10.24
N GLN A 335 -17.71 -19.73 10.97
CA GLN A 335 -17.38 -21.04 10.41
C GLN A 335 -18.55 -21.64 9.62
N LYS A 336 -19.77 -21.61 10.17
CA LYS A 336 -20.98 -22.08 9.47
C LYS A 336 -21.20 -21.36 8.13
N HIS A 337 -20.87 -20.08 8.03
CA HIS A 337 -20.95 -19.35 6.75
C HIS A 337 -19.93 -19.84 5.73
N LEU A 338 -18.70 -20.15 6.15
CA LEU A 338 -17.66 -20.69 5.28
C LEU A 338 -18.00 -22.11 4.80
N GLU A 339 -18.47 -22.99 5.69
CA GLU A 339 -18.93 -24.34 5.35
C GLU A 339 -20.13 -24.29 4.39
N SER A 340 -21.07 -23.37 4.62
CA SER A 340 -22.19 -23.15 3.70
C SER A 340 -21.73 -22.68 2.32
N PHE A 341 -20.68 -21.85 2.27
CA PHE A 341 -20.07 -21.42 1.00
C PHE A 341 -19.34 -22.57 0.31
N GLU A 342 -18.63 -23.42 1.05
CA GLU A 342 -17.99 -24.63 0.53
C GLU A 342 -19.01 -25.51 -0.20
N MET A 343 -20.09 -25.86 0.49
CA MET A 343 -21.15 -26.70 -0.07
C MET A 343 -21.82 -26.04 -1.28
N TRP A 344 -21.95 -24.72 -1.26
CA TRP A 344 -22.47 -23.96 -2.40
C TRP A 344 -21.57 -24.08 -3.64
N CYS A 345 -20.25 -24.11 -3.48
CA CYS A 345 -19.30 -24.30 -4.58
C CYS A 345 -19.39 -25.72 -5.14
N TRP A 346 -19.40 -26.74 -4.27
CA TRP A 346 -19.40 -28.14 -4.68
C TRP A 346 -20.69 -28.54 -5.42
N ARG A 347 -21.86 -28.17 -4.89
CA ARG A 347 -23.17 -28.42 -5.53
C ARG A 347 -23.36 -27.76 -6.90
N ARG A 348 -22.52 -26.78 -7.25
CA ARG A 348 -22.59 -26.07 -8.54
C ARG A 348 -21.58 -26.57 -9.56
N MET A 349 -20.64 -27.44 -9.15
CA MET A 349 -19.75 -28.11 -10.09
C MET A 349 -20.32 -29.45 -10.55
N GLU A 350 -21.18 -30.09 -9.76
CA GLU A 350 -22.09 -31.12 -10.27
C GLU A 350 -22.94 -30.53 -11.40
#